data_AF-A0A963KQN5-F1
#
_entry.id   AF-A0A963KQN5-F1
#
_cell.length_a   1.000
_cell.length_b   1.000
_cell.length_c   1.000
_cell.angle_alpha   90.00
_cell.angle_beta   90.00
_cell.angle_gamma   90.00
#
_symmetry.space_group_name_H-M   'P 1'
#
loop_
_entity.id
_entity.type
_entity.pdbx_description
1 polymer ?
#
loop_
_entity_poly.entity_id
_entity_poly.type
_entity_poly.pdbx_seq_one_letter_code
_entity_poly.pdbx_strand_id
1 'polypeptide(L)'
;PEASDEQEHRAVFRDFELASSTPIGAVCEFYSLPAPDAADAELTLGHWMARQLRRPPVAGDSVAWGAATFVVRELQEGRISRVGLGLAT
;
A
#
# COMPACT_ATOMS: atom_id res chain seq x y z
N PRO A 1 -22.99 -2.31 22.82
CA PRO A 1 -23.05 -1.98 21.38
C PRO A 1 -21.81 -1.16 21.01
N GLU A 2 -20.68 -1.83 20.73
CA GLU A 2 -19.39 -1.17 20.43
C GLU A 2 -18.56 -1.94 19.38
N ALA A 3 -19.01 -3.12 18.92
CA ALA A 3 -18.23 -3.98 18.02
C ALA A 3 -18.52 -3.78 16.52
N SER A 4 -19.51 -2.95 16.16
CA SER A 4 -19.89 -2.73 14.75
C SER A 4 -18.98 -1.71 14.06
N ASP A 5 -18.57 -0.64 14.75
CA ASP A 5 -17.80 0.46 14.17
C ASP A 5 -16.37 0.05 13.77
N GLU A 6 -15.74 -0.89 14.51
CA GLU A 6 -14.41 -1.41 14.16
C GLU A 6 -14.42 -2.31 12.91
N GLN A 7 -15.55 -2.97 12.64
CA GLN A 7 -15.72 -3.80 11.43
C GLN A 7 -15.99 -2.93 10.20
N GLU A 8 -16.77 -1.87 10.34
CA GLU A 8 -17.07 -0.94 9.24
C GLU A 8 -15.85 -0.10 8.85
N HIS A 9 -15.00 0.32 9.81
CA HIS A 9 -13.69 0.93 9.49
C HIS A 9 -12.69 -0.04 8.84
N ARG A 10 -12.87 -1.36 9.01
CA ARG A 10 -12.03 -2.38 8.35
C ARG A 10 -12.46 -2.66 6.90
N ALA A 11 -13.66 -2.24 6.49
CA ALA A 11 -14.16 -2.41 5.14
C ALA A 11 -13.49 -1.46 4.13
N VAL A 12 -13.11 -0.24 4.57
CA VAL A 12 -12.54 0.79 3.69
C VAL A 12 -11.10 0.44 3.22
N PHE A 13 -10.33 -0.31 4.01
CA PHE A 13 -8.98 -0.77 3.64
C PHE A 13 -8.97 -1.93 2.61
N ARG A 14 -10.12 -2.28 2.02
CA ARG A 14 -10.29 -3.52 1.23
C ARG A 14 -10.67 -3.37 -0.24
N ASP A 15 -11.00 -2.18 -0.73
CA ASP A 15 -11.64 -2.12 -2.05
C ASP A 15 -10.69 -2.37 -3.23
N PHE A 16 -9.39 -2.06 -3.08
CA PHE A 16 -8.44 -2.18 -4.19
C PHE A 16 -7.23 -3.06 -3.85
N GLU A 17 -6.96 -4.00 -4.75
CA GLU A 17 -5.73 -4.79 -4.78
C GLU A 17 -4.87 -4.33 -5.96
N LEU A 18 -3.62 -3.99 -5.68
CA LEU A 18 -2.63 -3.58 -6.65
C LEU A 18 -1.58 -4.68 -6.81
N ALA A 19 -1.20 -4.91 -8.06
CA ALA A 19 -0.04 -5.73 -8.37
C ALA A 19 1.22 -5.06 -7.79
N SER A 20 2.01 -5.83 -7.03
CA SER A 20 3.27 -5.34 -6.45
C SER A 20 4.28 -4.86 -7.50
N SER A 21 4.14 -5.29 -8.75
CA SER A 21 4.96 -4.91 -9.90
C SER A 21 4.62 -3.54 -10.49
N THR A 22 3.48 -2.94 -10.13
CA THR A 22 3.09 -1.61 -10.65
C THR A 22 4.06 -0.54 -10.15
N PRO A 23 4.56 0.37 -11.01
CA PRO A 23 5.42 1.47 -10.58
C PRO A 23 4.70 2.42 -9.61
N ILE A 24 5.36 2.83 -8.52
CA ILE A 24 4.77 3.72 -7.52
C ILE A 24 4.42 5.09 -8.10
N GLY A 25 5.21 5.61 -9.05
CA GLY A 25 4.92 6.88 -9.73
C GLY A 25 3.55 6.86 -10.43
N ALA A 26 3.26 5.79 -11.18
CA ALA A 26 1.99 5.62 -11.87
C ALA A 26 0.81 5.46 -10.90
N VAL A 27 1.01 4.75 -9.78
CA VAL A 27 -0.02 4.64 -8.73
C VAL A 27 -0.32 6.02 -8.13
N CYS A 28 0.71 6.79 -7.79
CA CYS A 28 0.54 8.13 -7.24
C CYS A 28 -0.16 9.07 -8.22
N GLU A 29 0.21 9.04 -9.50
CA GLU A 29 -0.45 9.83 -10.54
C GLU A 29 -1.95 9.47 -10.65
N PHE A 30 -2.26 8.19 -10.77
CA PHE A 30 -3.63 7.71 -10.96
C PHE A 30 -4.55 8.07 -9.80
N TYR A 31 -4.08 7.91 -8.56
CA TYR A 31 -4.85 8.21 -7.35
C TYR A 31 -4.66 9.65 -6.85
N SER A 32 -3.98 10.52 -7.62
CA SER A 32 -3.67 11.92 -7.23
C SER A 32 -3.01 12.04 -5.85
N LEU A 33 -2.12 11.10 -5.54
CA LEU A 33 -1.32 11.07 -4.31
C LEU A 33 -0.06 11.93 -4.47
N PRO A 34 0.62 12.30 -3.37
CA PRO A 34 1.92 12.94 -3.45
C PRO A 34 2.88 12.12 -4.33
N ALA A 35 3.62 12.79 -5.20
CA ALA A 35 4.63 12.11 -6.01
C ALA A 35 5.75 11.55 -5.10
N PRO A 36 6.24 10.33 -5.34
CA PRO A 36 7.43 9.83 -4.67
C PRO A 36 8.67 10.61 -5.14
N ASP A 37 9.80 10.42 -4.46
CA ASP A 37 11.08 10.95 -4.93
C ASP A 37 11.36 10.48 -6.37
N ALA A 38 11.97 11.35 -7.19
CA ALA A 38 12.21 11.06 -8.60
C ALA A 38 13.03 9.77 -8.82
N ALA A 39 13.95 9.46 -7.89
CA ALA A 39 14.74 8.22 -7.91
C ALA A 39 13.90 6.96 -7.62
N ASP A 40 12.74 7.13 -6.99
CA ASP A 40 11.87 6.05 -6.54
C ASP A 40 10.62 5.87 -7.42
N ALA A 41 10.28 6.83 -8.29
CA ALA A 41 9.08 6.81 -9.13
C ALA A 41 8.95 5.54 -10.00
N GLU A 42 10.08 5.04 -10.51
CA GLU A 42 10.15 3.83 -11.34
C GLU A 42 10.20 2.53 -10.53
N LEU A 43 10.31 2.61 -9.20
CA LEU A 43 10.29 1.42 -8.37
C LEU A 43 8.92 0.78 -8.40
N THR A 44 8.91 -0.55 -8.41
CA THR A 44 7.69 -1.30 -8.19
C THR A 44 7.16 -1.02 -6.79
N LEU A 45 5.83 -1.00 -6.64
CA LEU A 45 5.15 -0.72 -5.39
C LEU A 45 5.65 -1.62 -4.25
N GLY A 46 5.88 -2.91 -4.53
CA GLY A 46 6.44 -3.84 -3.55
C GLY A 46 7.85 -3.46 -3.09
N HIS A 47 8.75 -3.08 -4.00
CA HIS A 47 10.10 -2.65 -3.63
C HIS A 47 10.11 -1.31 -2.90
N TRP A 48 9.29 -0.36 -3.37
CA TRP A 48 9.13 0.93 -2.70
C TRP A 48 8.63 0.74 -1.27
N MET A 49 7.57 -0.05 -1.05
CA MET A 49 7.06 -0.36 0.29
C MET A 49 8.13 -1.00 1.19
N ALA A 50 8.87 -1.98 0.69
CA ALA A 50 9.94 -2.62 1.46
C ALA A 50 11.03 -1.61 1.90
N ARG A 51 11.36 -0.63 1.04
CA ARG A 51 12.27 0.47 1.40
C ARG A 51 11.69 1.37 2.48
N GLN A 52 10.42 1.74 2.38
CA GLN A 52 9.77 2.60 3.39
C GLN A 52 9.69 1.93 4.77
N LEU A 53 9.44 0.62 4.80
CA LEU A 53 9.37 -0.15 6.04
C LEU A 53 10.73 -0.27 6.75
N ARG A 54 11.85 -0.17 6.03
CA ARG A 54 13.23 -0.27 6.55
C ARG A 54 13.51 -1.55 7.35
N ARG A 55 12.73 -2.60 7.10
CA ARG A 55 12.89 -3.95 7.64
C ARG A 55 12.30 -4.98 6.67
N PRO A 56 12.60 -6.28 6.84
CA PRO A 56 11.91 -7.32 6.08
C PRO A 56 10.39 -7.19 6.22
N PRO A 57 9.64 -7.13 5.10
CA PRO A 57 8.20 -6.92 5.14
C PRO A 57 7.47 -8.18 5.62
N VAL A 58 6.38 -7.99 6.37
CA VAL A 58 5.44 -9.04 6.77
C VAL A 58 4.03 -8.69 6.30
N ALA A 59 3.18 -9.70 6.11
CA ALA A 59 1.78 -9.47 5.79
C ALA A 59 1.10 -8.66 6.90
N GLY A 60 0.31 -7.66 6.51
CA GLY A 60 -0.30 -6.68 7.41
C GLY A 60 0.52 -5.41 7.63
N ASP A 61 1.78 -5.36 7.20
CA ASP A 61 2.56 -4.12 7.24
C ASP A 61 1.89 -3.03 6.40
N SER A 62 1.94 -1.79 6.87
CA SER A 62 1.33 -0.65 6.19
C SER A 62 2.28 0.53 6.03
N VAL A 63 2.08 1.27 4.94
CA VAL A 63 2.77 2.52 4.63
C VAL A 63 1.71 3.57 4.30
N ALA A 64 1.64 4.63 5.10
CA ALA A 64 0.80 5.78 4.82
C ALA A 64 1.50 6.74 3.84
N TRP A 65 0.76 7.25 2.87
CA TRP A 65 1.29 8.16 1.84
C TRP A 65 0.20 9.12 1.33
N GLY A 66 0.26 10.37 1.76
CA GLY A 66 -0.81 11.34 1.50
C GLY A 66 -2.14 10.84 2.08
N ALA A 67 -3.17 10.78 1.23
CA ALA A 67 -4.48 10.24 1.59
C ALA A 67 -4.58 8.70 1.49
N ALA A 68 -3.52 8.02 1.03
CA ALA A 68 -3.51 6.57 0.86
C ALA A 68 -2.86 5.84 2.03
N THR A 69 -3.35 4.63 2.29
CA THR A 69 -2.65 3.61 3.08
C THR A 69 -2.44 2.38 2.22
N PHE A 70 -1.18 2.04 1.96
CA PHE A 70 -0.77 0.81 1.31
C PHE A 70 -0.55 -0.28 2.35
N VAL A 71 -1.06 -1.49 2.11
CA VAL A 71 -0.97 -2.62 3.06
C VAL A 71 -0.41 -3.85 2.34
N VAL A 72 0.60 -4.50 2.91
CA VAL A 72 1.11 -5.78 2.41
C VAL A 72 0.04 -6.85 2.64
N ARG A 73 -0.55 -7.38 1.56
CA ARG A 73 -1.56 -8.45 1.66
C ARG A 73 -0.92 -9.82 1.61
N GLU A 74 0.06 -9.99 0.72
CA GLU A 74 0.69 -11.28 0.47
C GLU A 74 2.18 -11.10 0.18
N LEU A 75 2.96 -12.08 0.61
CA LEU A 75 4.37 -12.24 0.29
C LEU A 75 4.53 -13.54 -0.49
N GLN A 76 5.33 -13.50 -1.55
CA GLN A 76 5.78 -14.68 -2.27
C GLN A 76 7.31 -14.69 -2.29
N GLU A 77 7.90 -15.77 -1.79
CA GLU A 77 9.37 -15.93 -1.71
C GLU A 77 10.07 -14.75 -1.00
N GLY A 78 9.46 -14.24 0.07
CA GLY A 78 9.98 -13.11 0.85
C GLY A 78 9.83 -11.73 0.19
N ARG A 79 9.17 -11.63 -0.97
CA ARG A 79 8.86 -10.37 -1.66
C ARG A 79 7.38 -10.08 -1.64
N ILE A 80 7.02 -8.80 -1.52
CA ILE A 80 5.61 -8.37 -1.54
C ILE A 80 5.04 -8.71 -2.91
N SER A 81 4.00 -9.53 -2.97
CA SER A 81 3.35 -9.96 -4.22
C SER A 81 2.03 -9.22 -4.45
N ARG A 82 1.28 -8.93 -3.37
CA ARG A 82 0.01 -8.19 -3.41
C ARG A 82 -0.02 -7.06 -2.40
N VAL A 83 -0.54 -5.92 -2.84
CA VAL A 83 -0.69 -4.72 -2.00
C VAL A 83 -2.16 -4.30 -1.98
N GLY A 84 -2.70 -4.07 -0.80
CA GLY A 84 -3.99 -3.42 -0.61
C GLY A 84 -3.83 -1.91 -0.60
N LEU A 85 -4.82 -1.22 -1.12
CA LEU A 85 -4.92 0.24 -1.04
C LEU A 85 -6.23 0.62 -0.34
N GLY A 86 -6.12 1.49 0.66
CA GLY A 86 -7.25 2.24 1.22
C GLY A 86 -7.02 3.74 1.03
N LEU A 87 -8.08 4.48 0.73
CA LEU A 87 -8.06 5.94 0.63
C LEU A 87 -8.87 6.52 1.78
N ALA A 88 -8.27 7.48 2.50
CA ALA A 88 -8.99 8.32 3.45
C ALA A 88 -9.74 9.39 2.64
N THR A 89 -11.04 9.18 2.46
CA THR A 89 -11.97 10.15 1.86
C THR A 89 -12.36 11.23 2.85
#